data_AF-A0AAD7C813-F1
#
_entry.id   AF-A0AAD7C813-F1
#
_cell.length_a   1.000
_cell.length_b   1.000
_cell.length_c   1.000
_cell.angle_alpha   90.00
_cell.angle_beta   90.00
_cell.angle_gamma   90.00
#
_symmetry.space_group_name_H-M   'P 1'
#
loop_
_entity.id
_entity.type
_entity.pdbx_description
1 polymer ?
#
loop_
_entity_poly.entity_id
_entity_poly.type
_entity_poly.pdbx_seq_one_letter_code
_entity_poly.pdbx_strand_id
1 'polypeptide(L)'
;MSSPSQDILDVLQVFSGLRYFSVVPFVVVVFDHVLTLPDEVETIWANPNAKWTSKVVFFVNRYPPLAVLAVLVYIFSGTSSELTTA
;
A
#
# COMPACT_ATOMS: atom_id res chain seq x y z
N MET A 1 -19.38 -5.62 33.95
CA MET A 1 -18.41 -4.65 33.40
C MET A 1 -17.12 -5.42 33.22
N SER A 2 -16.71 -5.66 31.97
CA SER A 2 -15.46 -6.36 31.66
C SER A 2 -14.30 -5.61 32.30
N SER A 3 -13.31 -6.35 32.81
CA SER A 3 -12.08 -5.77 33.33
C SER A 3 -11.34 -5.10 32.17
N PRO A 4 -10.71 -3.91 32.34
CA PRO A 4 -9.99 -3.20 31.28
C PRO A 4 -8.87 -4.03 30.63
N SER A 5 -8.38 -5.07 31.31
CA SER A 5 -7.44 -6.04 30.73
C SER A 5 -8.05 -6.94 29.66
N GLN A 6 -9.33 -7.29 29.74
CA GLN A 6 -10.02 -8.12 28.75
C GLN A 6 -10.30 -7.34 27.48
N ASP A 7 -10.69 -6.07 27.61
CA ASP A 7 -10.93 -5.18 26.46
C ASP A 7 -9.66 -5.00 25.60
N ILE A 8 -8.48 -4.95 26.23
CA ILE A 8 -7.19 -4.87 25.52
C ILE A 8 -6.94 -6.17 24.73
N LEU A 9 -7.22 -7.33 25.33
CA LEU A 9 -7.01 -8.63 24.67
C LEU A 9 -7.95 -8.80 23.48
N ASP A 10 -9.22 -8.41 23.62
CA ASP A 10 -10.19 -8.46 22.52
C ASP A 10 -9.76 -7.57 21.35
N VAL A 11 -9.26 -6.37 21.64
CA VAL A 11 -8.74 -5.45 20.63
C VAL A 11 -7.52 -6.06 19.91
N LEU A 12 -6.58 -6.64 20.64
CA LEU A 12 -5.41 -7.30 20.05
C LEU A 12 -5.80 -8.51 19.19
N GLN A 13 -6.81 -9.26 19.61
CA GLN A 13 -7.31 -10.43 18.89
C GLN A 13 -8.03 -10.03 17.59
N VAL A 14 -8.76 -8.91 17.59
CA VAL A 14 -9.33 -8.28 16.39
C VAL A 14 -8.22 -7.81 15.44
N PHE A 15 -7.17 -7.16 15.95
CA PHE A 15 -6.03 -6.74 15.12
C PHE A 15 -5.32 -7.93 14.44
N SER A 16 -5.22 -9.08 15.12
CA SER A 16 -4.67 -10.31 14.52
C SER A 16 -5.53 -10.86 13.37
N GLY A 17 -6.86 -10.68 13.44
CA GLY A 17 -7.80 -11.03 12.36
C GLY A 17 -7.74 -10.10 11.14
N LEU A 18 -7.14 -8.91 11.27
CA LEU A 18 -6.99 -7.92 10.19
C LEU A 18 -5.80 -8.21 9.25
N ARG A 19 -5.31 -9.46 9.21
CA ARG A 19 -4.21 -9.91 8.33
C ARG A 19 -4.42 -9.56 6.84
N TYR A 20 -5.68 -9.45 6.41
CA TYR A 20 -6.07 -9.05 5.05
C TYR A 20 -6.48 -7.57 4.90
N PHE A 21 -6.55 -6.82 6.00
CA PHE A 21 -6.97 -5.42 5.96
C PHE A 21 -6.01 -4.53 5.18
N SER A 22 -4.72 -4.86 5.18
CA SER A 22 -3.69 -4.16 4.38
C SER A 22 -3.84 -4.38 2.87
N VAL A 23 -4.51 -5.46 2.44
CA VAL A 23 -4.71 -5.79 1.02
C VAL A 23 -5.73 -4.85 0.39
N VAL A 24 -6.76 -4.44 1.13
CA VAL A 24 -7.83 -3.54 0.64
C VAL A 24 -7.27 -2.20 0.14
N PRO A 25 -6.53 -1.40 0.94
CA PRO A 25 -5.98 -0.13 0.46
C PRO A 25 -4.95 -0.33 -0.65
N PHE A 26 -4.20 -1.44 -0.65
CA PHE A 26 -3.27 -1.76 -1.73
C PHE A 26 -3.99 -1.98 -3.06
N VAL A 27 -5.07 -2.77 -3.07
CA VAL A 27 -5.88 -3.01 -4.29
C VAL A 27 -6.49 -1.70 -4.80
N VAL A 28 -6.99 -0.84 -3.91
CA VAL A 28 -7.55 0.46 -4.30
C VAL A 28 -6.49 1.35 -4.97
N VAL A 29 -5.28 1.44 -4.40
CA VAL A 29 -4.20 2.26 -4.97
C VAL A 29 -3.69 1.70 -6.29
N VAL A 30 -3.59 0.38 -6.42
CA VAL A 30 -3.22 -0.28 -7.69
C VAL A 30 -4.30 -0.02 -8.74
N PHE A 31 -5.57 -0.11 -8.38
CA PHE A 31 -6.68 0.14 -9.29
C PHE A 31 -6.69 1.59 -9.79
N ASP A 32 -6.49 2.56 -8.89
CA ASP A 32 -6.35 3.97 -9.25
C ASP A 32 -5.17 4.21 -10.22
N HIS A 33 -4.03 3.55 -9.98
CA HIS A 33 -2.88 3.60 -10.88
C HIS A 33 -3.22 3.04 -12.26
N VAL A 34 -3.87 1.89 -12.34
CA VAL A 34 -4.21 1.27 -13.63
C VAL A 34 -5.16 2.14 -14.45
N LEU A 35 -6.13 2.79 -13.80
CA LEU A 35 -7.07 3.69 -14.47
C LEU A 35 -6.41 4.94 -15.05
N THR A 36 -5.40 5.46 -14.35
CA THR A 36 -4.72 6.70 -14.71
C THR A 36 -3.49 6.49 -15.59
N LEU A 37 -2.99 5.25 -15.67
CA LEU A 37 -1.83 4.86 -16.47
C LEU A 37 -1.91 5.27 -17.96
N PRO A 38 -3.06 5.15 -18.67
CA PRO A 38 -3.17 5.60 -20.05
C PRO A 38 -2.88 7.10 -20.22
N ASP A 39 -3.50 7.92 -19.36
CA ASP A 39 -3.34 9.38 -19.39
C ASP A 39 -1.91 9.79 -18.99
N GLU A 40 -1.29 9.07 -18.05
CA GLU A 40 0.11 9.26 -17.66
C GLU A 40 1.06 8.97 -18.82
N VAL A 41 0.81 7.87 -19.54
CA VAL A 41 1.61 7.49 -20.71
C VAL A 41 1.51 8.53 -21.79
N GLU A 42 0.30 9.01 -22.10
CA GLU A 42 0.13 10.07 -23.11
C GLU A 42 0.77 11.39 -22.69
N THR A 43 0.57 11.81 -21.44
CA THR A 43 0.92 13.17 -20.97
C THR A 43 2.39 13.33 -20.61
N ILE A 44 3.00 12.29 -20.02
CA ILE A 44 4.36 12.37 -19.44
C ILE A 44 5.33 11.49 -20.21
N TRP A 45 5.00 10.23 -20.46
CA TRP A 45 5.97 9.27 -21.01
C TRP A 45 6.14 9.43 -22.52
N ALA A 46 5.05 9.42 -23.27
CA ALA A 46 4.99 9.55 -24.72
C ALA A 46 5.10 11.00 -25.21
N ASN A 47 4.84 11.98 -24.33
CA ASN A 47 4.96 13.39 -24.69
C ASN A 47 6.43 13.78 -24.96
N PRO A 48 6.78 14.20 -26.19
CA PRO A 48 8.13 14.61 -26.55
C PRO A 48 8.51 15.98 -25.94
N ASN A 49 7.52 16.81 -25.62
CA ASN A 49 7.71 18.15 -25.08
C ASN A 49 7.82 18.16 -23.54
N ALA A 50 7.54 17.03 -22.89
CA ALA A 50 7.67 16.90 -21.44
C ALA A 50 9.15 16.93 -21.04
N LYS A 51 9.52 17.91 -20.19
CA LYS A 51 10.87 18.03 -19.66
C LYS A 51 11.24 16.78 -18.85
N TRP A 52 12.47 16.32 -19.00
CA TRP A 52 12.99 15.16 -18.26
C TRP A 52 12.81 15.28 -16.75
N THR A 53 13.01 16.48 -16.19
CA THR A 53 12.81 16.76 -14.77
C THR A 53 11.37 16.52 -14.31
N SER A 54 10.37 16.89 -15.12
CA SER A 54 8.96 16.62 -14.82
C SER A 54 8.64 15.12 -14.80
N LYS A 55 9.27 14.33 -15.69
CA LYS A 55 9.11 12.86 -15.70
C LYS A 55 9.67 12.24 -14.42
N VAL A 56 10.86 12.68 -14.00
CA VAL A 56 11.52 12.18 -12.78
C VAL A 56 10.74 12.58 -11.52
N VAL A 57 10.34 13.85 -11.39
CA VAL A 57 9.58 14.33 -10.24
C VAL A 57 8.23 13.62 -10.14
N PHE A 58 7.55 13.42 -11.28
CA PHE A 58 6.30 12.67 -11.30
C PHE A 58 6.51 11.22 -10.87
N PHE A 59 7.52 10.53 -11.40
CA PHE A 59 7.83 9.16 -11.03
C PHE A 59 8.13 9.01 -9.53
N VAL A 60 8.99 9.88 -8.98
CA VAL A 60 9.35 9.86 -7.56
C VAL A 60 8.16 10.22 -6.66
N ASN A 61 7.19 11.01 -7.14
CA ASN A 61 6.02 11.34 -6.32
C ASN A 61 4.92 10.27 -6.37
N ARG A 62 4.78 9.58 -7.50
CA ARG A 62 3.64 8.68 -7.79
C ARG A 62 3.88 7.23 -7.33
N TYR A 63 5.09 6.71 -7.56
CA TYR A 63 5.38 5.28 -7.40
C TYR A 63 5.80 4.84 -5.98
N PRO A 64 6.44 5.68 -5.13
CA PRO A 64 6.81 5.25 -3.78
C PRO A 64 5.65 4.84 -2.86
N PRO A 65 4.48 5.50 -2.87
CA PRO A 65 3.32 5.03 -2.10
C PRO A 65 2.92 3.59 -2.43
N LEU A 66 2.99 3.21 -3.72
CA LEU A 66 2.67 1.88 -4.19
C LEU A 66 3.71 0.85 -3.72
N ALA A 67 4.99 1.21 -3.73
CA ALA A 67 6.07 0.38 -3.19
C ALA A 67 5.96 0.17 -1.67
N VAL A 68 5.65 1.23 -0.91
CA VAL A 68 5.44 1.15 0.53
C VAL A 68 4.24 0.25 0.86
N LEU A 69 3.12 0.43 0.17
CA LEU A 69 1.94 -0.42 0.39
C LEU A 69 2.20 -1.88 0.02
N ALA A 70 2.99 -2.16 -1.03
CA ALA A 70 3.39 -3.53 -1.37
C ALA A 70 4.21 -4.19 -0.23
N VAL A 71 5.15 -3.45 0.37
CA VAL A 71 5.92 -3.91 1.53
C VAL A 71 5.01 -4.14 2.75
N LEU A 72 4.06 -3.24 3.01
CA LEU A 72 3.11 -3.39 4.12
C LEU A 72 2.22 -4.63 3.92
N VAL A 73 1.72 -4.86 2.70
CA VAL A 73 0.97 -6.09 2.39
C VAL A 73 1.84 -7.33 2.62
N TYR A 74 3.10 -7.32 2.17
CA TYR A 74 4.01 -8.45 2.39
C TYR A 74 4.24 -8.77 3.87
N ILE A 75 4.41 -7.75 4.71
CA ILE A 75 4.63 -7.90 6.16
C ILE A 75 3.34 -8.36 6.86
N PHE A 76 2.21 -7.71 6.58
CA PHE A 76 0.94 -7.98 7.27
C PHE A 76 0.23 -9.24 6.79
N SER A 77 0.44 -9.67 5.54
CA SER A 77 -0.12 -10.90 4.99
C SER A 77 0.45 -12.17 5.64
N GLY A 78 1.48 -12.06 6.49
CA GLY A 78 2.10 -13.20 7.17
C GLY A 78 3.08 -14.00 6.31
N THR A 79 3.45 -13.49 5.13
CA THR A 79 4.52 -14.03 4.28
C THR A 79 5.91 -13.69 4.80
N SER A 80 6.04 -12.67 5.67
CA SER A 80 7.28 -12.41 6.38
C SER A 80 7.47 -13.40 7.53
N SER A 81 8.62 -14.07 7.56
CA SER A 81 9.00 -15.04 8.59
C SER A 81 9.17 -14.44 9.98
N GLU A 82 9.07 -13.11 10.13
CA GLU A 82 9.27 -12.42 11.41
C GLU A 82 8.05 -12.48 12.34
N LEU A 83 6.82 -12.65 11.82
CA LEU A 83 5.61 -12.78 12.66
C LEU A 83 5.23 -14.24 13.00
N THR A 84 5.94 -15.23 12.46
CA THR A 84 5.61 -16.65 12.67
C THR A 84 6.40 -17.28 13.84
N THR A 85 7.42 -16.59 14.34
CA THR A 85 8.35 -17.09 15.36
C THR A 85 8.26 -16.39 16.72
N ALA A 86 7.29 -15.49 16.90
CA ALA A 86 7.05 -14.77 18.16
C ALA A 86 5.82 -15.32 18.89
#